data_AF-A0A9P5NIV2-F1
#
_entry.id   AF-A0A9P5NIV2-F1
#
_cell.length_a   1.000
_cell.length_b   1.000
_cell.length_c   1.000
_cell.angle_alpha   90.00
_cell.angle_beta   90.00
_cell.angle_gamma   90.00
#
_symmetry.space_group_name_H-M   'P 1'
#
loop_
_entity.id
_entity.type
_entity.pdbx_description
1 polymer ?
#
loop_
_entity_poly.entity_id
_entity_poly.type
_entity_poly.pdbx_seq_one_letter_code
_entity_poly.pdbx_strand_id
1 'polypeptide(L)'
;MPVHFTVSDHDANPVESLDEFHAPTSSKDLLAHIWGRKSKTVAWQEILQAFLVDPDFSTMHAKHNGFVDTVISAYNEHHHLVLRPDDVWIAISGQLNF
;
A
#
# COMPACT_ATOMS: atom_id res chain seq x y z
N MET A 1 15.03 34.64 1.30
CA MET A 1 13.56 34.66 1.55
C MET A 1 13.28 33.78 2.76
N PRO A 2 12.63 34.28 3.82
CA PRO A 2 12.23 33.43 4.94
C PRO A 2 11.01 32.57 4.52
N VAL A 3 11.07 31.27 4.82
CA VAL A 3 9.98 30.33 4.55
C VAL A 3 9.14 30.24 5.82
N HIS A 4 7.86 30.62 5.74
CA HIS A 4 6.89 30.44 6.82
C HIS A 4 6.15 29.11 6.60
N PHE A 5 6.09 28.26 7.63
CA PHE A 5 5.19 27.11 7.67
C PHE A 5 4.16 27.34 8.78
N THR A 6 2.89 27.13 8.46
CA THR A 6 1.79 27.12 9.41
C THR A 6 1.74 25.76 10.08
N VAL A 7 1.91 25.73 11.40
CA VAL A 7 1.77 24.52 12.22
C VAL A 7 0.29 24.31 12.53
N SER A 8 -0.17 23.06 12.57
CA SER A 8 -1.53 22.73 12.99
C SER A 8 -1.77 23.10 14.46
N ASP A 9 -2.92 23.72 14.75
CA ASP A 9 -3.34 24.11 16.11
C ASP A 9 -3.90 22.94 16.95
N HIS A 10 -3.73 21.69 16.48
CA HIS A 10 -4.21 20.50 17.16
C HIS A 10 -3.05 19.52 17.39
N ASP A 11 -3.16 18.76 18.48
CA ASP A 11 -2.23 17.66 18.75
C ASP A 11 -2.27 16.62 17.63
N ALA A 12 -1.14 15.92 17.46
CA ALA A 12 -1.07 14.81 16.52
C ALA A 12 -2.12 13.76 16.89
N ASN A 13 -2.92 13.35 15.91
CA ASN A 13 -3.80 12.19 16.09
C ASN A 13 -2.95 10.97 16.47
N PRO A 14 -3.42 10.12 17.39
CA PRO A 14 -2.74 8.87 17.66
C PRO A 14 -2.63 8.11 16.35
N VAL A 15 -1.43 7.61 16.06
CA VAL A 15 -1.26 6.64 14.99
C VAL A 15 -2.08 5.43 15.42
N GLU A 16 -3.14 5.10 14.68
CA GLU A 16 -3.81 3.80 14.80
C GLU A 16 -2.70 2.76 14.75
N SER A 17 -2.50 2.06 15.87
CA SER A 17 -1.32 1.24 16.05
C SER A 17 -1.22 0.26 14.89
N LEU A 18 0.02 -0.05 14.49
CA LEU A 18 0.30 -1.10 13.52
C LEU A 18 -0.26 -2.49 13.93
N ASP A 19 -0.96 -2.60 15.07
CA ASP A 19 -1.58 -3.79 15.62
C ASP A 19 -3.03 -4.02 15.13
N GLU A 20 -3.73 -3.02 14.59
CA GLU A 20 -5.01 -3.24 13.87
C GLU A 20 -4.79 -3.71 12.42
N PHE A 21 -3.55 -4.13 12.10
CA PHE A 21 -3.23 -4.74 10.81
C PHE A 21 -3.75 -6.18 10.80
N HIS A 22 -4.90 -6.37 10.17
CA HIS A 22 -5.28 -7.69 9.72
C HIS A 22 -4.42 -8.04 8.51
N ALA A 23 -3.36 -8.83 8.76
CA ALA A 23 -2.62 -9.50 7.70
C ALA A 23 -3.65 -10.23 6.81
N PRO A 24 -3.64 -9.98 5.49
CA PRO A 24 -4.67 -10.51 4.62
C PRO A 24 -4.60 -12.03 4.64
N THR A 25 -5.74 -12.70 4.83
CA THR A 25 -5.77 -14.16 4.92
C THR A 25 -5.82 -14.84 3.55
N SER A 26 -6.09 -14.06 2.50
CA SER A 26 -6.28 -14.53 1.12
C SER A 26 -6.08 -13.39 0.13
N SER A 27 -5.75 -13.70 -1.14
CA SER A 27 -5.69 -12.71 -2.22
C SER A 27 -6.98 -11.91 -2.37
N LYS A 28 -8.14 -12.54 -2.11
CA LYS A 28 -9.45 -11.86 -2.14
C LYS A 28 -9.61 -10.85 -1.01
N ASP A 29 -9.07 -11.18 0.16
CA ASP A 29 -9.08 -10.34 1.36
C ASP A 29 -8.15 -9.13 1.16
N LEU A 30 -6.93 -9.37 0.67
CA LEU A 30 -6.00 -8.33 0.23
C LEU A 30 -6.65 -7.36 -0.77
N LEU A 31 -7.33 -7.90 -1.79
CA LEU A 31 -8.02 -7.09 -2.79
C LEU A 31 -9.18 -6.29 -2.23
N ALA A 32 -9.98 -6.89 -1.34
CA ALA A 32 -11.07 -6.19 -0.68
C ALA A 32 -10.54 -5.02 0.17
N HIS A 33 -9.40 -5.21 0.83
CA HIS A 33 -8.74 -4.19 1.64
C HIS A 33 -8.21 -3.02 0.81
N ILE A 34 -7.58 -3.29 -0.34
CA ILE A 34 -6.97 -2.25 -1.20
C ILE A 34 -8.03 -1.49 -2.00
N TRP A 35 -8.96 -2.19 -2.64
CA TRP A 35 -9.92 -1.60 -3.61
C TRP A 35 -11.31 -1.33 -3.03
N GLY A 36 -11.60 -1.78 -1.81
CA GLY A 36 -12.91 -1.62 -1.17
C GLY A 36 -14.05 -2.14 -2.05
N ARG A 37 -15.07 -1.29 -2.29
CA ARG A 37 -16.26 -1.65 -3.11
C ARG A 37 -15.93 -1.98 -4.58
N LYS A 38 -14.81 -1.50 -5.14
CA LYS A 38 -14.41 -1.76 -6.53
C LYS A 38 -13.88 -3.19 -6.76
N SER A 39 -13.49 -3.90 -5.69
CA SER A 39 -12.98 -5.29 -5.72
C SER A 39 -13.95 -6.33 -6.33
N LYS A 40 -15.23 -5.98 -6.50
CA LYS A 40 -16.26 -6.87 -7.04
C LYS A 40 -16.17 -7.13 -8.55
N THR A 41 -15.28 -6.44 -9.28
CA THR A 41 -15.03 -6.75 -10.69
C THR A 41 -14.06 -7.93 -10.80
N VAL A 42 -14.61 -9.09 -11.18
CA VAL A 42 -13.95 -10.41 -11.20
C VAL A 42 -12.61 -10.42 -11.96
N ALA A 43 -12.47 -9.57 -12.99
CA ALA A 43 -11.29 -9.52 -13.84
C ALA A 43 -9.97 -9.23 -13.10
N TRP A 44 -10.01 -8.47 -12.00
CA TRP A 44 -8.79 -8.06 -11.28
C TRP A 44 -8.33 -9.08 -10.24
N GLN A 45 -9.22 -9.97 -9.80
CA GLN A 45 -8.88 -11.04 -8.86
C GLN A 45 -7.97 -12.09 -9.50
N GLU A 46 -8.28 -12.48 -10.74
CA GLU A 46 -7.51 -13.47 -11.49
C GLU A 46 -6.10 -12.96 -11.85
N ILE A 47 -5.99 -11.66 -12.16
CA ILE A 47 -4.70 -11.03 -12.48
C ILE A 47 -3.77 -11.06 -11.26
N LEU A 48 -4.23 -10.63 -10.07
CA LEU A 48 -3.35 -10.65 -8.89
C LEU A 48 -2.97 -12.06 -8.45
N GLN A 49 -3.87 -13.04 -8.57
CA GLN A 49 -3.53 -14.44 -8.31
C GLN A 49 -2.43 -14.96 -9.24
N ALA A 50 -2.36 -14.50 -10.49
CA ALA A 50 -1.33 -14.94 -11.42
C ALA A 50 0.08 -14.40 -11.06
N PHE A 51 0.19 -13.25 -10.39
CA PHE A 51 1.48 -12.68 -9.98
C PHE A 51 2.01 -13.25 -8.65
N LEU A 52 1.12 -13.74 -7.78
CA LEU A 52 1.45 -14.25 -6.44
C LEU A 52 1.44 -15.79 -6.47
N VAL A 53 2.56 -16.38 -6.92
CA VAL A 53 2.68 -17.84 -7.12
C VAL A 53 2.76 -18.63 -5.79
N ASP A 54 3.23 -18.00 -4.71
CA ASP A 54 3.17 -18.53 -3.33
C ASP A 54 3.34 -17.38 -2.31
N PRO A 55 2.30 -16.57 -2.07
CA PRO A 55 2.42 -15.39 -1.24
C PRO A 55 2.44 -15.72 0.26
N ASP A 56 3.50 -15.32 0.95
CA ASP A 56 3.49 -15.25 2.41
C ASP A 56 2.76 -13.98 2.86
N PHE A 57 1.45 -14.09 3.00
CA PHE A 57 0.61 -12.96 3.40
C PHE A 57 0.92 -12.42 4.81
N SER A 58 1.63 -13.17 5.66
CA SER A 58 2.02 -12.68 6.99
C SER A 58 3.02 -11.52 6.92
N THR A 59 3.72 -11.39 5.80
CA THR A 59 4.70 -10.33 5.54
C THR A 59 4.13 -9.19 4.68
N MET A 60 2.88 -9.33 4.23
CA MET A 60 2.27 -8.39 3.28
C MET A 60 1.37 -7.40 4.00
N HIS A 61 1.55 -6.12 3.68
CA HIS A 61 0.72 -5.03 4.19
C HIS A 61 -0.17 -4.49 3.07
N ALA A 62 -1.48 -4.70 3.19
CA ALA A 62 -2.45 -4.16 2.24
C ALA A 62 -2.65 -2.65 2.50
N LYS A 63 -2.29 -1.81 1.52
CA LYS A 63 -2.49 -0.34 1.59
C LYS A 63 -3.01 0.18 0.25
N HIS A 64 -3.94 1.13 0.29
CA HIS A 64 -4.52 1.76 -0.91
C HIS A 64 -3.44 2.45 -1.76
N ASN A 65 -2.50 3.16 -1.13
CA ASN A 65 -1.36 3.81 -1.78
C ASN A 65 -0.05 3.09 -1.46
N GLY A 66 -0.08 1.76 -1.41
CA GLY A 66 0.99 0.95 -0.85
C GLY A 66 2.38 1.24 -1.40
N PHE A 67 2.51 1.56 -2.70
CA PHE A 67 3.81 1.95 -3.27
C PHE A 67 4.38 3.23 -2.64
N VAL A 68 3.60 4.31 -2.62
CA VAL A 68 4.04 5.62 -2.09
C VAL A 68 4.27 5.53 -0.59
N ASP A 69 3.34 4.91 0.14
CA ASP A 69 3.46 4.74 1.59
C ASP A 69 4.70 3.93 1.96
N THR A 70 5.01 2.87 1.20
CA THR A 70 6.21 2.05 1.42
C THR A 70 7.49 2.85 1.18
N VAL A 71 7.55 3.67 0.13
CA VAL A 71 8.72 4.52 -0.14
C VAL A 71 8.92 5.55 0.98
N ILE A 72 7.85 6.19 1.45
CA ILE A 72 7.90 7.18 2.53
C ILE A 72 8.33 6.52 3.84
N SER A 73 7.72 5.40 4.22
CA SER A 73 8.08 4.64 5.42
C SER A 73 9.54 4.18 5.35
N ALA A 74 9.98 3.62 4.23
CA ALA A 74 11.36 3.17 4.08
C ALA A 74 12.37 4.32 4.17
N TYR A 75 12.02 5.49 3.63
CA TYR A 75 12.86 6.69 3.76
C TYR A 75 12.94 7.16 5.22
N ASN A 76 11.80 7.31 5.88
CA ASN A 76 11.70 7.82 7.26
C ASN A 76 12.33 6.86 8.30
N GLU A 77 12.22 5.56 8.08
CA GLU A 77 12.72 4.52 8.99
C GLU A 77 14.10 3.98 8.57
N HIS A 78 14.74 4.59 7.56
CA HIS A 78 16.05 4.21 7.04
C HIS A 78 16.16 2.75 6.58
N HIS A 79 15.08 2.20 6.02
CA HIS A 79 15.07 0.85 5.46
C HIS A 79 15.79 0.78 4.12
N HIS A 80 16.43 -0.37 3.87
CA HIS A 80 17.06 -0.65 2.59
C HIS A 80 16.03 -1.10 1.55
N LEU A 81 15.30 -0.13 0.98
CA LEU A 81 14.31 -0.38 -0.06
C LEU A 81 14.98 -0.68 -1.41
N VAL A 82 14.66 -1.84 -1.98
CA VAL A 82 15.08 -2.23 -3.34
C VAL A 82 13.86 -2.16 -4.25
N LEU A 83 13.90 -1.25 -5.23
CA LEU A 83 12.87 -1.11 -6.26
C LEU A 83 13.39 -1.67 -7.58
N ARG A 84 12.69 -2.64 -8.16
CA ARG A 84 12.98 -3.06 -9.53
C ARG A 84 12.20 -2.15 -10.49
N PRO A 85 12.74 -1.86 -11.69
CA PRO A 85 12.04 -1.02 -12.66
C PRO A 85 10.64 -1.52 -13.02
N ASP A 86 10.46 -2.84 -13.07
CA ASP A 86 9.17 -3.47 -13.38
C ASP A 86 8.10 -3.21 -12.31
N ASP A 87 8.49 -3.25 -11.03
CA ASP A 87 7.60 -2.98 -9.89
C ASP A 87 7.06 -1.53 -9.93
N VAL A 88 7.89 -0.58 -10.39
CA VAL A 88 7.50 0.83 -10.57
C VAL A 88 6.49 0.99 -11.71
N TRP A 89 6.71 0.33 -12.85
CA TRP A 89 5.78 0.39 -13.97
C TRP A 89 4.43 -0.24 -13.67
N ILE A 90 4.41 -1.36 -12.95
CA ILE A 90 3.18 -2.00 -12.48
C ILE A 90 2.44 -1.07 -11.52
N ALA A 91 3.13 -0.43 -10.58
CA ALA A 91 2.52 0.51 -9.64
C ALA A 91 1.86 1.70 -10.35
N ILE A 92 2.56 2.32 -11.30
CA ILE A 92 2.02 3.44 -12.10
C ILE A 92 0.81 2.98 -12.93
N SER A 93 0.92 1.84 -13.60
CA SER A 93 -0.14 1.32 -14.47
C SER A 93 -1.38 0.92 -13.67
N GLY A 94 -1.21 0.37 -12.46
CA GLY A 94 -2.31 0.00 -11.59
C GLY A 94 -3.04 1.20 -10.98
N GLN A 95 -2.34 2.28 -10.65
CA GLN A 95 -2.93 3.49 -10.08
C GLN A 95 -3.63 4.39 -11.11
N LEU A 96 -3.19 4.37 -12.37
CA LEU A 96 -3.76 5.18 -13.45
C LEU A 96 -4.88 4.46 -14.24
N ASN A 97 -5.11 3.17 -13.99
CA ASN A 97 -6.25 2.44 -14.54
C ASN A 97 -7.47 2.64 -13.62
N PHE A 98 -8.46 3.39 -14.09
CA PHE A 98 -9.65 3.84 -13.33
C PHE A 98 -10.74 2.78 -13.14
#